data_AF-A0A6P0ZPM6-F1
#
_entry.id   AF-A0A6P0ZPM6-F1
#
_cell.length_a   1.000
_cell.length_b   1.000
_cell.length_c   1.000
_cell.angle_alpha   90.00
_cell.angle_beta   90.00
_cell.angle_gamma   90.00
#
_symmetry.space_group_name_H-M   'P 1'
#
loop_
_entity.id
_entity.type
_entity.pdbx_description
1 polymer ?
#
loop_
_entity_poly.entity_id
_entity_poly.type
_entity_poly.pdbx_seq_one_letter_code
_entity_poly.pdbx_strand_id
1 'polypeptide(L)'
;MLIYIAYTQATLQVKYLQNLEVSEYICRPTEPERSTARHSYFWIGLYAPDSVQSLNNWSDLAFILMHIQPHKRLNFKGGLNAISVIQSAL
;
A
#
# COMPACT_ATOMS: atom_id res chain seq x y z
N MET A 1 -4.48 -11.47 -0.19
CA MET A 1 -5.00 -10.80 -1.40
C MET A 1 -5.08 -9.29 -1.25
N LEU A 2 -5.65 -8.73 -0.17
CA LEU A 2 -5.62 -7.27 0.05
C LEU A 2 -4.22 -6.66 0.05
N ILE A 3 -3.26 -7.32 0.71
CA ILE A 3 -1.84 -6.90 0.68
C ILE A 3 -1.31 -6.87 -0.76
N TYR A 4 -1.73 -7.82 -1.60
CA TYR A 4 -1.31 -7.89 -3.00
C TYR A 4 -1.96 -6.77 -3.83
N ILE A 5 -3.24 -6.45 -3.58
CA ILE A 5 -3.95 -5.34 -4.24
C ILE A 5 -3.34 -4.00 -3.84
N ALA A 6 -3.12 -3.78 -2.54
CA ALA A 6 -2.44 -2.59 -2.02
C ALA A 6 -1.02 -2.49 -2.59
N TYR A 7 -0.28 -3.60 -2.68
CA TYR A 7 1.05 -3.63 -3.28
C TYR A 7 1.01 -3.30 -4.78
N THR A 8 0.04 -3.84 -5.52
CA THR A 8 -0.12 -3.53 -6.94
C THR A 8 -0.51 -2.07 -7.18
N GLN A 9 -1.47 -1.53 -6.42
CA GLN A 9 -1.85 -0.13 -6.47
C GLN A 9 -0.65 0.77 -6.14
N ALA A 10 0.09 0.41 -5.08
CA ALA A 10 1.30 1.11 -4.72
C ALA A 10 2.29 1.12 -5.89
N THR A 11 2.66 -0.05 -6.43
CA THR A 11 3.60 -0.17 -7.56
C THR A 11 3.19 0.60 -8.82
N LEU A 12 1.89 0.70 -9.12
CA LEU A 12 1.40 1.49 -10.25
C LEU A 12 1.62 3.00 -10.04
N GLN A 13 1.40 3.45 -8.82
CA GLN A 13 1.59 4.85 -8.45
C GLN A 13 3.07 5.24 -8.42
N VAL A 14 3.98 4.32 -8.06
CA VAL A 14 5.44 4.52 -8.18
C VAL A 14 5.81 4.81 -9.62
N LYS A 15 5.31 3.98 -10.53
CA LYS A 15 5.60 4.11 -11.96
C LYS A 15 5.08 5.44 -12.50
N TYR A 16 3.91 5.86 -12.05
CA TYR A 16 3.35 7.17 -12.37
C TYR A 16 4.25 8.32 -11.87
N LEU A 17 4.72 8.25 -10.62
CA LEU A 17 5.60 9.28 -10.03
C LEU A 17 7.02 9.26 -10.62
N GLN A 18 7.54 8.10 -11.03
CA GLN A 18 8.80 7.99 -11.78
C GLN A 18 8.72 8.69 -13.14
N ASN A 19 7.58 8.57 -13.83
CA ASN A 19 7.34 9.27 -15.10
C ASN A 19 7.21 10.79 -14.93
N LEU A 20 6.95 11.29 -13.71
CA LEU A 20 6.87 12.71 -13.38
C LEU A 20 8.22 13.31 -12.96
N GLU A 21 9.33 12.56 -13.05
CA GLU A 21 10.69 12.95 -12.65
C GLU A 21 10.86 13.35 -11.17
N VAL A 22 9.85 13.21 -10.31
CA VAL A 22 9.90 13.46 -8.85
C VAL A 22 10.55 12.28 -8.09
N SER A 23 11.21 11.36 -8.81
CA SER A 23 11.64 10.06 -8.27
C SER A 23 12.69 10.18 -7.16
N GLU A 24 13.54 11.21 -7.20
CA GLU A 24 14.66 11.42 -6.29
C GLU A 24 14.21 11.67 -4.83
N TYR A 25 13.01 12.22 -4.68
CA TYR A 25 12.41 12.51 -3.36
C TYR A 25 11.71 11.31 -2.74
N ILE A 26 11.34 10.34 -3.58
CA ILE A 26 10.47 9.21 -3.23
C ILE A 26 11.33 7.95 -2.98
N CYS A 27 12.29 7.69 -3.85
CA CYS A 27 13.29 6.63 -3.75
C CYS A 27 14.68 7.24 -3.90
N ARG A 28 15.61 6.88 -3.02
CA ARG A 28 17.00 7.31 -3.24
C ARG A 28 17.53 6.68 -4.54
N PRO A 29 18.26 7.42 -5.38
CA PRO A 29 18.91 6.85 -6.55
C PRO A 29 19.81 5.69 -6.13
N THR A 30 19.71 4.57 -6.84
CA THR A 30 20.43 3.34 -6.50
C THR A 30 21.94 3.57 -6.65
N GLU A 31 22.66 3.41 -5.54
CA GLU A 31 24.13 3.50 -5.51
C GLU A 31 24.73 2.43 -6.44
N PRO A 32 25.81 2.76 -7.18
CA PRO A 32 26.54 1.75 -7.95
C PRO A 32 27.02 0.66 -6.97
N GLU A 33 26.89 -0.61 -7.36
CA GLU A 33 27.09 -1.86 -6.57
C GLU A 33 25.86 -2.45 -5.85
N ARG A 34 24.69 -1.78 -5.86
CA ARG A 34 23.51 -2.29 -5.15
C ARG A 34 22.44 -2.88 -6.06
N SER A 35 21.97 -4.09 -5.73
CA SER A 35 20.95 -4.82 -6.50
C SER A 35 19.50 -4.49 -6.13
N THR A 36 19.27 -3.81 -4.99
CA THR A 36 17.91 -3.50 -4.49
C THR A 36 17.78 -2.03 -4.12
N ALA A 37 16.67 -1.41 -4.55
CA ALA A 37 16.35 -0.03 -4.23
C ALA A 37 15.98 0.12 -2.73
N ARG A 38 16.41 1.22 -2.10
CA ARG A 38 15.96 1.59 -0.75
C ARG A 38 14.80 2.58 -0.85
N HIS A 39 13.64 2.15 -0.36
CA HIS A 39 12.54 3.06 -0.07
C HIS A 39 12.88 3.88 1.18
N SER A 40 12.67 5.19 1.12
CA SER A 40 12.75 6.05 2.30
C SER A 40 11.62 5.71 3.27
N TYR A 41 11.73 6.02 4.57
CA TYR A 41 10.56 5.93 5.46
C TYR A 41 9.46 6.95 5.07
N PHE A 42 9.83 8.02 4.37
CA PHE A 42 8.93 9.04 3.82
C PHE A 42 7.98 8.47 2.76
N TRP A 43 8.45 7.50 1.96
CA TRP A 43 7.63 6.72 1.03
C TRP A 43 6.35 6.17 1.67
N ILE A 44 6.45 5.66 2.90
CA ILE A 44 5.30 5.04 3.59
C ILE A 44 4.20 6.07 3.85
N GLY A 45 4.58 7.31 4.19
CA GLY A 45 3.65 8.42 4.41
C GLY A 45 2.96 8.90 3.13
N LEU A 46 3.66 8.88 1.99
CA LEU A 46 3.07 9.18 0.68
C LEU A 46 2.02 8.15 0.25
N TYR A 47 2.17 6.90 0.64
CA TYR A 47 1.25 5.80 0.27
C TYR A 47 0.07 5.60 1.22
N ALA A 48 0.12 6.17 2.42
CA ALA A 48 -0.93 5.99 3.41
C ALA A 48 -2.31 6.51 2.92
N PRO A 49 -2.42 7.70 2.31
CA PRO A 49 -3.71 8.21 1.79
C PRO A 49 -4.28 7.31 0.69
N ASP A 50 -3.45 6.88 -0.25
CA ASP A 50 -3.88 6.02 -1.35
C ASP A 50 -4.26 4.62 -0.88
N SER A 51 -3.53 4.09 0.10
CA SER A 51 -3.88 2.82 0.73
C SER A 51 -5.23 2.90 1.44
N VAL A 52 -5.52 4.02 2.13
CA VAL A 52 -6.82 4.25 2.78
C VAL A 52 -7.93 4.40 1.72
N GLN A 53 -7.69 5.14 0.64
CA GLN A 53 -8.65 5.32 -0.47
C GLN A 53 -8.96 3.98 -1.15
N SER A 54 -7.93 3.22 -1.51
CA SER A 54 -8.05 1.90 -2.14
C SER A 54 -8.58 0.82 -1.21
N LEU A 55 -8.65 1.03 0.10
CA LEU A 55 -9.32 0.11 1.00
C LEU A 55 -10.75 0.53 1.30
N ASN A 56 -11.07 1.83 1.35
CA ASN A 56 -12.46 2.31 1.37
C ASN A 56 -13.22 1.86 0.11
N ASN A 57 -12.60 1.94 -1.06
CA ASN A 57 -13.23 1.52 -2.31
C ASN A 57 -13.46 0.00 -2.39
N TRP A 58 -12.74 -0.79 -1.60
CA TRP A 58 -12.72 -2.26 -1.70
C TRP A 58 -13.13 -2.95 -0.38
N SER A 59 -13.57 -2.20 0.63
CA SER A 59 -13.96 -2.73 1.94
C SER A 59 -15.14 -3.68 1.83
N ASP A 60 -16.13 -3.32 1.01
CA ASP A 60 -17.32 -4.15 0.76
C ASP A 60 -16.94 -5.46 0.08
N LEU A 61 -16.02 -5.37 -0.88
CA LEU A 61 -15.47 -6.53 -1.59
C LEU A 61 -14.65 -7.41 -0.63
N ALA A 62 -13.93 -6.81 0.33
CA ALA A 62 -13.23 -7.52 1.39
C ALA A 62 -14.19 -8.26 2.33
N PHE A 63 -15.34 -7.67 2.68
CA PHE A 63 -16.37 -8.34 3.47
C PHE A 63 -16.99 -9.54 2.74
N ILE A 64 -17.29 -9.39 1.46
CA ILE A 64 -17.78 -10.49 0.61
C ILE A 64 -16.74 -11.62 0.56
N LEU A 65 -15.47 -11.29 0.35
CA LEU A 65 -14.39 -12.29 0.34
C LEU A 65 -14.18 -12.96 1.70
N MET A 66 -14.33 -12.24 2.81
CA MET A 66 -14.30 -12.86 4.15
C MET A 66 -15.42 -13.88 4.34
N HIS A 67 -16.56 -13.67 3.68
CA HIS A 67 -17.68 -14.60 3.73
C HIS A 67 -17.44 -15.85 2.87
N ILE A 68 -16.82 -15.69 1.70
CA ILE A 68 -16.48 -16.79 0.77
C ILE A 68 -15.27 -17.61 1.28
N GLN A 69 -14.28 -16.96 1.88
CA GLN A 69 -13.05 -17.60 2.37
C GLN A 69 -12.83 -17.34 3.87
N PRO A 70 -13.62 -17.98 4.75
CA PRO A 70 -13.56 -17.75 6.19
C PRO A 70 -12.19 -18.09 6.80
N HIS A 71 -11.44 -19.03 6.20
CA HIS A 71 -10.09 -19.40 6.64
C HIS A 71 -9.04 -18.28 6.44
N LYS A 72 -9.32 -17.27 5.61
CA LYS A 72 -8.45 -16.09 5.41
C LYS A 72 -8.86 -14.90 6.27
N ARG A 73 -9.97 -14.98 7.00
CA ARG A 73 -10.62 -13.85 7.71
C ARG A 73 -9.69 -13.11 8.66
N LEU A 74 -8.77 -13.80 9.34
CA LEU A 74 -7.77 -13.19 10.21
C LEU A 74 -6.87 -12.20 9.46
N ASN A 75 -6.43 -12.56 8.25
CA ASN A 75 -5.58 -11.69 7.43
C ASN A 75 -6.33 -10.44 6.96
N PHE A 76 -7.63 -10.59 6.64
CA PHE A 76 -8.47 -9.45 6.29
C PHE A 76 -8.74 -8.53 7.48
N LYS A 77 -9.02 -9.08 8.67
CA LYS A 77 -9.15 -8.29 9.91
C LYS A 77 -7.88 -7.52 10.25
N GLY A 78 -6.70 -8.11 10.04
CA GLY A 78 -5.43 -7.42 10.25
C GLY A 78 -5.29 -6.18 9.38
N GLY A 79 -5.68 -6.27 8.09
CA GLY A 79 -5.73 -5.12 7.19
C GLY A 79 -6.72 -4.04 7.65
N LEU A 80 -7.92 -4.43 8.08
CA LEU A 80 -8.94 -3.50 8.58
C LEU A 80 -8.49 -2.77 9.86
N ASN A 81 -7.86 -3.48 10.80
CA ASN A 81 -7.34 -2.87 12.03
C ASN A 81 -6.20 -1.88 11.74
N ALA A 82 -5.28 -2.20 10.82
CA ALA A 82 -4.21 -1.29 10.45
C ALA A 82 -4.77 0.05 9.93
N ILE A 83 -5.87 0.00 9.18
CA ILE A 83 -6.55 1.20 8.68
C ILE A 83 -7.20 1.99 9.81
N SER A 84 -7.90 1.33 10.75
CA SER A 84 -8.53 2.07 11.85
C SER A 84 -7.50 2.81 12.69
N VAL A 85 -6.29 2.24 12.83
CA VAL A 85 -5.15 2.90 13.47
C VAL A 85 -4.66 4.09 12.65
N ILE A 86 -4.53 3.96 11.32
CA ILE A 86 -4.12 5.07 10.45
C ILE A 86 -5.17 6.19 10.44
N GLN A 87 -6.46 5.86 10.35
CA GLN A 87 -7.56 6.82 10.35
C GLN A 87 -7.73 7.55 11.69
N SER A 88 -7.40 6.89 12.81
CA SER A 88 -7.41 7.54 14.13
C SER A 88 -6.18 8.42 14.39
N ALA A 89 -5.13 8.27 13.59
CA ALA A 89 -3.91 9.06 13.66
C ALA A 89 -3.87 10.23 12.63
N LEU A 90 -4.85 10.29 11.74
CA LEU A 90 -5.12 11.40 10.81
C LEU A 90 -6.02 12.44 11.47
#